data_AF-A0A6C0JVP0-F1
#
_entry.id   AF-A0A6C0JVP0-F1
#
_cell.length_a   1.000
_cell.length_b   1.000
_cell.length_c   1.000
_cell.angle_alpha   90.00
_cell.angle_beta   90.00
_cell.angle_gamma   90.00
#
_symmetry.space_group_name_H-M   'P 1'
#
loop_
_entity.id
_entity.type
_entity.pdbx_description
1 polymer ?
#
loop_
_entity_poly.entity_id
_entity_poly.type
_entity_poly.pdbx_seq_one_letter_code
_entity_poly.pdbx_strand_id
1 'polypeptide(L)' 'MNIVTCPHCEMLVEIEEINCGIFRHGVFKGTNQQLEPHLLKEQCDALINNNQIYGCGKPFSVIIKDGILYAQSCDYV' A
#
# COMPACT_ATOMS: atom_id res chain seq x y z
N MET A 1 7.65 5.44 15.10
CA MET A 1 6.99 5.95 13.88
C MET A 1 7.73 5.35 12.70
N ASN A 2 7.06 4.46 11.98
CA ASN A 2 7.66 3.63 10.94
C ASN A 2 7.16 4.15 9.59
N ILE A 3 7.94 4.99 8.93
CA ILE A 3 7.55 5.62 7.67
C ILE A 3 8.35 5.01 6.53
N VAL A 4 7.64 4.59 5.48
CA VAL A 4 8.23 4.13 4.22
C VAL A 4 7.76 5.01 3.07
N THR A 5 8.53 5.05 1.99
CA THR A 5 8.13 5.74 0.76
C THR A 5 7.55 4.74 -0.21
N CYS A 6 6.34 5.00 -0.73
CA CYS A 6 5.75 4.14 -1.74
C CYS A 6 6.66 4.08 -2.98
N PRO A 7 7.08 2.89 -3.43
CA PRO A 7 8.02 2.75 -4.55
C PRO A 7 7.41 3.12 -5.92
N HIS A 8 6.11 3.39 -5.98
CA HIS A 8 5.38 3.65 -7.23
C HIS A 8 4.98 5.11 -7.45
N CYS A 9 4.79 5.86 -6.37
CA CYS A 9 4.31 7.25 -6.44
C CYS A 9 4.94 8.17 -5.40
N GLU A 10 5.97 7.69 -4.69
CA GLU A 10 6.83 8.48 -3.79
C GLU A 10 6.11 9.16 -2.61
N MET A 11 4.84 8.83 -2.37
CA MET A 11 4.12 9.30 -1.18
C MET A 11 4.54 8.49 0.05
N LEU A 12 4.55 9.17 1.20
CA LEU A 12 4.86 8.56 2.48
C LEU A 12 3.70 7.68 2.97
N VAL A 13 4.05 6.54 3.54
CA VAL A 13 3.11 5.59 4.15
C VAL A 13 3.60 5.29 5.56
N GLU A 14 2.72 5.45 6.54
CA GLU A 14 2.96 5.00 7.90
C GLU A 14 2.58 3.53 8.04
N ILE A 15 3.47 2.73 8.64
CA ILE A 15 3.27 1.31 8.91
C ILE A 15 3.04 1.13 10.41
N GLU A 16 1.78 0.88 10.78
CA GLU A 16 1.40 0.61 12.18
C GLU A 16 1.75 -0.81 12.61
N GLU A 17 1.43 -1.79 11.76
CA GLU A 17 1.64 -3.22 12.01
C GLU A 17 1.97 -3.96 10.70
N ILE A 18 2.77 -5.02 10.81
CA ILE A 18 3.14 -5.87 9.68
C ILE A 18 2.64 -7.29 9.94
N ASN A 19 1.72 -7.74 9.09
CA ASN A 19 1.23 -9.11 9.07
C ASN A 19 1.96 -9.91 7.98
N CYS A 20 1.41 -9.95 6.76
CA CYS A 20 2.03 -10.67 5.64
C CYS A 20 3.18 -9.91 4.95
N GLY A 21 3.37 -8.62 5.26
CA GLY A 21 4.39 -7.78 4.64
C GLY A 21 4.06 -7.29 3.22
N ILE A 22 2.88 -7.64 2.68
CA ILE A 22 2.37 -7.14 1.41
C ILE A 22 1.29 -6.10 1.71
N PHE A 23 1.30 -5.00 0.96
CA PHE A 23 0.36 -3.89 1.11
C PHE A 23 -0.07 -3.40 -0.26
N ARG A 24 -1.29 -2.88 -0.37
CA ARG A 24 -1.68 -2.00 -1.47
C ARG A 24 -1.66 -0.58 -0.97
N HIS A 25 -1.00 0.32 -1.68
CA HIS A 25 -0.95 1.72 -1.30
C HIS A 25 -2.31 2.39 -1.53
N GLY A 26 -3.19 2.30 -0.53
CA GLY A 26 -4.58 2.62 -0.67
C GLY A 26 -5.31 2.72 0.65
N VAL A 27 -6.08 3.80 0.86
CA VAL A 27 -7.01 3.95 1.99
C VAL A 27 -8.36 4.41 1.46
N PHE A 28 -9.45 3.74 1.80
CA PHE A 28 -10.80 4.13 1.41
C PHE A 28 -11.17 5.49 2.00
N LYS A 29 -11.63 6.42 1.16
CA LYS A 29 -12.01 7.76 1.61
C LYS A 29 -13.23 7.79 2.53
N GLY A 30 -14.14 6.83 2.36
CA GLY A 30 -15.39 6.77 3.14
C GLY A 30 -15.23 6.16 4.52
N THR A 31 -14.26 5.25 4.70
CA THR A 31 -14.11 4.47 5.94
C THR A 31 -12.75 4.68 6.62
N ASN A 32 -11.80 5.32 5.93
CA ASN A 32 -10.39 5.41 6.33
C ASN A 32 -9.73 4.04 6.59
N GLN A 33 -10.31 2.96 6.05
CA GLN A 33 -9.71 1.64 6.13
C GLN A 33 -8.68 1.44 5.02
N GLN A 34 -7.57 0.78 5.36
CA GLN A 34 -6.58 0.36 4.38
C GLN A 34 -7.19 -0.59 3.34
N LEU A 35 -6.66 -0.57 2.11
CA LEU A 35 -7.01 -1.58 1.12
C LEU A 35 -6.55 -2.97 1.57
N GLU A 36 -7.33 -3.98 1.18
CA GLU A 36 -6.92 -5.36 1.33
C GLU A 36 -5.62 -5.59 0.54
N PRO A 37 -4.55 -6.13 1.16
CA PRO A 37 -3.27 -6.40 0.51
C PRO A 37 -3.35 -7.23 -0.77
N HIS A 38 -4.35 -8.12 -0.84
CA HIS A 38 -4.54 -9.11 -1.90
C HIS A 38 -5.74 -8.80 -2.80
N LEU A 39 -6.27 -7.57 -2.72
CA LEU A 39 -7.35 -7.13 -3.60
C LEU A 39 -6.92 -7.29 -5.07
N LEU A 40 -7.80 -7.70 -5.97
CA LEU A 40 -7.41 -7.87 -7.37
C LEU A 40 -7.07 -6.53 -8.02
N LYS A 41 -6.12 -6.52 -8.96
CA LYS A 41 -5.76 -5.34 -9.73
C LYS A 41 -6.97 -4.61 -10.33
N GLU A 42 -7.91 -5.34 -10.94
CA GLU A 42 -9.09 -4.74 -11.59
C GLU A 42 -9.97 -3.99 -10.58
N GLN A 43 -10.10 -4.52 -9.36
CA GLN A 43 -10.84 -3.85 -8.29
C GLN A 43 -10.10 -2.59 -7.82
N CYS A 44 -8.77 -2.65 -7.70
CA CYS A 44 -7.96 -1.48 -7.35
C CYS A 44 -8.06 -0.37 -8.40
N ASP A 45 -7.96 -0.73 -9.68
CA ASP A 45 -8.07 0.20 -10.79
C ASP A 45 -9.46 0.87 -10.79
N ALA A 46 -10.53 0.10 -10.55
CA ALA A 46 -11.87 0.65 -10.42
C ALA A 46 -11.98 1.66 -9.26
N LEU A 47 -11.39 1.36 -8.10
CA LEU A 47 -11.39 2.26 -6.94
C LEU A 47 -10.63 3.57 -7.22
N ILE A 48 -9.51 3.51 -7.94
CA ILE A 48 -8.74 4.69 -8.35
C ILE A 48 -9.54 5.52 -9.36
N ASN A 49 -10.08 4.89 -10.41
CA ASN A 49 -10.84 5.55 -11.46
C ASN A 49 -12.11 6.23 -10.92
N ASN A 50 -12.73 5.63 -9.92
CA ASN A 50 -13.89 6.20 -9.22
C ASN A 50 -13.50 7.16 -8.09
N ASN A 51 -12.21 7.45 -7.91
CA ASN A 51 -11.67 8.37 -6.90
C ASN A 51 -12.08 8.00 -5.46
N GLN A 52 -12.19 6.70 -5.15
CA GLN A 52 -12.69 6.15 -3.88
C GLN A 52 -11.60 5.92 -2.83
N ILE A 53 -10.33 6.01 -3.21
CA ILE A 53 -9.18 5.80 -2.32
C ILE A 53 -8.19 6.97 -2.35
N TYR A 54 -7.42 7.12 -1.29
CA TYR A 54 -6.12 7.83 -1.30
C TYR A 54 -5.01 6.83 -1.62
N GLY A 55 -3.99 7.24 -2.38
CA GLY A 55 -2.90 6.35 -2.77
C GLY A 55 -3.00 5.88 -4.23
N CYS A 56 -2.00 5.11 -4.67
CA CYS A 56 -1.90 4.66 -6.06
C CYS A 56 -2.49 3.26 -6.33
N GLY A 57 -2.99 2.57 -5.30
CA GLY A 57 -3.56 1.21 -5.33
C GLY A 57 -2.58 0.10 -5.73
N LYS A 58 -1.33 0.44 -6.08
CA LYS A 58 -0.31 -0.52 -6.48
C LYS A 58 0.22 -1.32 -5.27
N PRO A 59 0.55 -2.60 -5.47
CA PRO A 59 1.06 -3.44 -4.42
C PRO A 59 2.54 -3.15 -4.17
N PHE A 60 2.96 -3.20 -2.91
CA PHE A 60 4.36 -3.13 -2.51
C PHE A 60 4.58 -4.09 -1.33
N SER A 61 5.83 -4.50 -1.14
CA SER A 61 6.22 -5.29 0.03
C SER A 61 7.10 -4.47 0.94
N VAL A 62 7.03 -4.74 2.24
CA VAL A 62 7.86 -4.11 3.26
C VAL A 62 8.83 -5.15 3.79
N ILE A 63 10.12 -4.81 3.77
CA ILE A 63 11.20 -5.62 4.32
C ILE A 63 11.92 -4.87 5.44
N ILE A 64 12.48 -5.62 6.39
CA ILE A 64 13.27 -5.06 7.48
C ILE A 64 14.74 -5.39 7.21
N LYS A 65 15.59 -4.37 7.13
CA LYS A 65 17.06 -4.50 7.03
C LYS A 65 17.69 -3.65 8.12
N ASP A 66 18.51 -4.26 8.97
CA ASP A 66 19.19 -3.59 10.09
C ASP A 66 18.25 -2.80 11.02
N GLY A 67 17.02 -3.30 11.21
CA GLY A 67 15.97 -2.64 12.00
C GLY A 67 15.25 -1.50 11.30
N ILE A 68 15.58 -1.21 10.03
CA ILE A 68 14.96 -0.17 9.21
C ILE A 68 13.99 -0.80 8.21
N LEU A 69 12.84 -0.17 8.05
CA LEU A 69 11.79 -0.60 7.13
C LEU A 69 12.02 -0.01 5.74
N TYR A 70 11.92 -0.86 4.72
CA TYR A 70 12.02 -0.48 3.32
C TYR A 70 10.82 -1.01 2.55
N ALA A 71 10.17 -0.14 1.78
CA ALA A 71 9.17 -0.55 0.81
C ALA A 71 9.85 -0.83 -0.53
N GLN A 72 9.49 -1.95 -1.16
CA GLN A 72 9.96 -2.35 -2.48
C GLN A 72 8.77 -2.70 -3.38
N SER A 73 8.91 -2.43 -4.68
CA SER A 73 7.91 -2.81 -5.67
C SER A 73 7.67 -4.31 -5.64
N CYS A 74 6.42 -4.72 -5.79
CA CYS A 74 6.03 -6.12 -5.81
C CYS A 74 5.12 -6.36 -7.02
N ASP A 75 5.31 -7.49 -7.69
CA ASP A 75 4.49 -7.92 -8.82
C ASP A 75 3.26 -8.76 -8.39
N TYR A 76 2.93 -8.75 -7.09
CA TYR A 76 1.78 -9.48 -6.56
C TYR A 76 0.48 -8.96 -7.19
N VAL A 77 -0.36 -9.86 -7.71
CA VAL A 77 -1.55 -9.55 -8.53
C VAL A 77 -2.81 -9.51 -7.69
#